data_AF-A0A380P768-F1
#
_entry.id   AF-A0A380P768-F1
#
_cell.length_a   1.000
_cell.length_b   1.000
_cell.length_c   1.000
_cell.angle_alpha   90.00
_cell.angle_beta   90.00
_cell.angle_gamma   90.00
#
_symmetry.space_group_name_H-M   'P 1'
#
loop_
_entity.id
_entity.type
_entity.pdbx_description
1 polymer ?
#
loop_
_entity_poly.entity_id
_entity_poly.type
_entity_poly.pdbx_seq_one_letter_code
_entity_poly.pdbx_strand_id
1 'polypeptide(L)'
;MHEQAAIIAAVNMSAGRTVVRAVRILSPRPLPTTATPGSETGTTRTGPTGPVRTRQDAPLGYHQALDANRRRPTTTDPENQAALDRQTRYAAREPEHLFRPAQEAQRLQETSPSNARTTETSRAKTLRRRAQERAEPGIHRGPRTTTPLRGEGREDDGKPLVA
;
A
#
# COMPACT_ATOMS: atom_id res chain seq x y z
N MET A 1 15.44 -36.91 -22.76
CA MET A 1 16.81 -36.61 -22.30
C MET A 1 17.36 -35.26 -22.82
N HIS A 2 16.91 -34.74 -23.97
CA HIS A 2 17.47 -33.52 -24.57
C HIS A 2 17.25 -32.21 -23.79
N GLU A 3 16.13 -32.09 -23.06
CA GLU A 3 15.79 -30.85 -22.33
C GLU A 3 16.73 -30.56 -21.15
N GLN A 4 17.09 -31.58 -20.37
CA GLN A 4 18.01 -31.42 -19.24
C GLN A 4 19.40 -30.95 -19.70
N ALA A 5 19.91 -31.51 -20.81
CA ALA A 5 21.19 -31.11 -21.38
C ALA A 5 21.17 -29.65 -21.87
N ALA A 6 20.07 -29.21 -22.47
CA ALA A 6 19.91 -27.81 -22.91
C ALA A 6 19.90 -26.84 -21.72
N ILE A 7 19.21 -27.19 -20.63
CA ILE A 7 19.19 -26.38 -19.40
C ILE A 7 20.59 -26.30 -18.79
N ILE A 8 21.29 -27.43 -18.69
CA ILE A 8 22.66 -27.48 -18.15
C ILE A 8 23.60 -26.60 -18.99
N ALA A 9 23.52 -26.69 -20.32
CA ALA A 9 24.33 -25.90 -21.23
C ALA A 9 24.06 -24.39 -21.09
N ALA A 10 22.78 -23.99 -21.07
CA ALA A 10 22.39 -22.58 -20.92
C ALA A 10 22.87 -22.00 -19.59
N VAL A 11 22.72 -22.74 -18.49
CA VAL A 11 23.13 -22.27 -17.17
C VAL A 11 24.66 -22.15 -17.09
N ASN A 12 25.41 -23.16 -17.53
CA ASN A 12 26.87 -23.09 -17.53
C ASN A 12 27.41 -22.00 -18.46
N MET A 13 26.75 -21.75 -19.59
CA MET A 13 27.07 -20.62 -20.48
C MET A 13 26.85 -19.27 -19.80
N SER A 14 25.71 -19.08 -19.11
CA SER A 14 25.43 -17.85 -18.36
C SER A 14 26.40 -17.62 -17.19
N ALA A 15 26.91 -18.70 -16.59
CA ALA A 15 27.87 -18.64 -15.50
C ALA A 15 29.32 -18.45 -15.97
N GLY A 16 29.60 -18.59 -17.27
CA GLY A 16 30.96 -18.52 -17.84
C GLY A 16 31.90 -19.64 -17.40
N ARG A 17 31.37 -20.67 -16.70
CA ARG A 17 32.13 -21.82 -16.18
C ARG A 17 31.20 -23.01 -15.96
N THR A 18 31.76 -24.22 -15.88
CA THR A 18 31.00 -25.44 -15.63
C THR A 18 30.70 -25.63 -14.14
N VAL A 19 29.49 -25.24 -13.73
CA VAL A 19 29.02 -25.29 -12.33
C VAL A 19 27.93 -26.35 -12.12
N VAL A 20 27.10 -26.64 -13.11
CA VAL A 20 25.99 -27.59 -13.02
C VAL A 20 26.30 -28.85 -13.82
N ARG A 21 26.19 -30.01 -13.16
CA ARG A 21 26.43 -31.34 -13.77
C ARG A 21 25.17 -32.13 -14.07
N ALA A 22 24.11 -31.93 -13.29
CA ALA A 22 22.84 -32.65 -13.44
C ALA A 22 21.67 -31.78 -12.97
N VAL A 23 20.52 -31.94 -13.63
CA VAL A 23 19.27 -31.25 -13.30
C VAL A 23 18.15 -32.28 -13.28
N ARG A 24 17.33 -32.25 -12.23
CA ARG A 24 16.14 -33.10 -12.11
C ARG A 24 14.89 -32.25 -12.29
N ILE A 25 14.19 -32.47 -13.41
CA ILE A 25 12.90 -31.84 -13.68
C ILE A 25 11.83 -32.64 -12.94
N LEU A 26 11.09 -31.98 -12.04
CA LEU A 26 10.00 -32.60 -11.29
C LEU A 26 8.69 -32.48 -12.06
N SER A 27 7.88 -33.53 -12.04
CA SER A 27 6.54 -33.50 -12.61
C SER A 27 5.64 -32.52 -11.84
N PRO A 28 4.75 -31.78 -12.52
CA PRO A 28 3.80 -30.90 -11.84
C PRO A 28 2.90 -31.72 -10.91
N ARG A 29 2.78 -31.27 -9.65
CA ARG A 29 1.90 -31.87 -8.66
C ARG A 29 0.44 -31.53 -9.03
N PRO A 30 -0.47 -32.51 -9.16
CA PRO A 30 -1.88 -32.21 -9.39
C PRO A 30 -2.42 -31.40 -8.20
N LEU A 31 -3.05 -30.26 -8.49
CA LEU A 31 -3.80 -29.52 -7.50
C LEU A 31 -5.05 -30.33 -7.12
N PRO A 32 -5.45 -30.37 -5.84
CA PRO A 32 -6.73 -30.93 -5.46
C PRO A 32 -7.83 -30.11 -6.13
N THR A 33 -8.67 -30.77 -6.93
CA THR A 33 -9.95 -30.23 -7.39
C THR A 33 -10.78 -29.93 -6.15
N THR A 34 -11.02 -28.65 -5.87
CA THR A 34 -11.93 -28.22 -4.81
C THR A 34 -13.31 -28.84 -5.08
N ALA A 35 -13.73 -29.78 -4.23
CA ALA A 35 -15.10 -30.24 -4.21
C ALA A 35 -16.01 -29.03 -3.97
N THR A 36 -17.08 -28.92 -4.77
CA THR A 36 -18.14 -27.94 -4.60
C THR A 36 -18.68 -28.03 -3.17
N PRO A 37 -18.63 -26.97 -2.35
CA PRO A 37 -19.19 -27.01 -1.01
C PRO A 37 -20.71 -27.17 -1.14
N GLY A 38 -21.25 -28.20 -0.48
CA GLY A 38 -22.68 -28.41 -0.34
C GLY A 38 -23.34 -27.19 0.29
N SER A 39 -24.57 -26.92 -0.15
CA SER A 39 -25.38 -25.79 0.32
C SER A 39 -25.67 -25.93 1.82
N GLU A 40 -24.90 -25.23 2.66
CA GLU A 40 -25.19 -25.08 4.07
C GLU A 40 -26.35 -24.10 4.23
N THR A 41 -27.45 -24.59 4.79
CA THR A 41 -28.62 -23.81 5.20
C THR A 41 -28.20 -22.67 6.12
N GLY A 42 -28.55 -21.45 5.71
CA GLY A 42 -28.11 -20.21 6.34
C GLY A 42 -28.59 -20.07 7.79
N THR A 43 -27.64 -20.15 8.73
CA THR A 43 -27.72 -19.36 9.96
C THR A 43 -27.20 -17.97 9.65
N THR A 44 -28.06 -16.96 9.73
CA THR A 44 -27.68 -15.54 9.68
C THR A 44 -26.71 -15.25 10.81
N ARG A 45 -25.43 -15.27 10.49
CA ARG A 45 -24.36 -14.81 11.39
C ARG A 45 -24.42 -13.30 11.44
N THR A 46 -24.84 -12.75 12.57
CA THR A 46 -24.72 -11.31 12.84
C THR A 46 -23.26 -10.93 12.65
N GLY A 47 -23.00 -10.06 11.67
CA GLY A 47 -21.67 -9.57 11.39
C GLY A 47 -21.12 -8.80 12.60
N PRO A 48 -19.80 -8.82 12.82
CA PRO A 48 -19.20 -8.07 13.91
C PRO A 48 -19.47 -6.58 13.74
N THR A 49 -19.87 -5.91 14.83
CA THR A 49 -20.23 -4.47 14.88
C THR A 49 -19.06 -3.52 14.58
N GLY A 50 -17.87 -4.06 14.29
CA GLY A 50 -16.67 -3.32 13.93
C GLY A 50 -15.58 -4.26 13.41
N PRO A 51 -14.39 -3.73 13.06
CA PRO A 51 -13.28 -4.57 12.64
C PRO A 51 -12.96 -5.57 13.75
N VAL A 52 -13.10 -6.86 13.43
CA VAL A 52 -12.74 -7.94 14.36
C VAL A 52 -11.28 -7.75 14.72
N ARG A 53 -11.00 -7.64 16.01
CA ARG A 53 -9.63 -7.51 16.49
C ARG A 53 -9.01 -8.90 16.55
N THR A 54 -8.76 -9.44 15.36
CA THR A 54 -8.27 -10.80 15.11
C THR A 54 -6.97 -11.14 15.83
N ARG A 55 -6.20 -10.14 16.25
CA ARG A 55 -4.97 -10.32 17.02
C ARG A 55 -5.15 -10.33 18.53
N GLN A 56 -6.27 -9.84 19.06
CA GLN A 56 -6.52 -9.71 20.50
C GLN A 56 -7.39 -10.86 21.00
N ASP A 57 -8.35 -11.28 20.17
CA ASP A 57 -9.19 -12.44 20.41
C ASP A 57 -8.56 -13.74 19.89
N ALA A 58 -7.25 -13.70 19.57
CA ALA A 58 -6.55 -14.85 19.02
C ALA A 58 -6.30 -15.92 20.10
N PRO A 59 -6.20 -17.21 19.73
CA PRO A 59 -5.87 -18.28 20.66
C PRO A 59 -4.54 -18.02 21.39
N LEU A 60 -4.40 -18.50 22.62
CA LEU A 60 -3.20 -18.32 23.44
C LEU A 60 -1.90 -18.74 22.71
N GLY A 61 -1.94 -19.82 21.93
CA GLY A 61 -0.80 -20.30 21.14
C GLY A 61 -0.31 -19.29 20.09
N TYR A 62 -1.21 -18.49 19.51
CA TYR A 62 -0.84 -17.41 18.58
C TYR A 62 -0.03 -16.32 19.29
N HIS A 63 -0.47 -15.91 20.48
CA HIS A 63 0.23 -14.93 21.29
C HIS A 63 1.60 -15.44 21.75
N GLN A 64 1.67 -16.70 22.18
CA GLN A 64 2.92 -17.35 22.55
C GLN A 64 3.90 -17.41 21.38
N ALA A 65 3.42 -17.76 20.18
CA ALA A 65 4.24 -17.77 18.97
C ALA A 65 4.74 -16.36 18.58
N LEU A 66 3.89 -15.34 18.72
CA LEU A 66 4.24 -13.94 18.48
C LEU A 66 5.31 -13.45 19.46
N ASP A 67 5.15 -13.74 20.75
CA ASP A 67 6.12 -13.34 21.77
C ASP A 67 7.43 -14.10 21.64
N ALA A 68 7.37 -15.40 21.28
CA ALA A 68 8.57 -16.16 20.95
C ALA A 68 9.31 -15.55 19.75
N ASN A 69 8.59 -15.12 18.72
CA ASN A 69 9.17 -14.47 17.54
C ASN A 69 9.82 -13.12 17.90
N ARG A 70 9.13 -12.29 18.71
CA ARG A 70 9.65 -11.00 19.20
C ARG A 70 10.89 -11.13 20.08
N ARG A 71 10.96 -12.20 20.89
CA ARG A 71 12.09 -12.48 21.78
C ARG A 71 13.28 -13.09 21.05
N ARG A 72 13.14 -13.47 19.77
CA ARG A 72 14.30 -13.92 18.99
C ARG A 72 15.29 -12.75 18.95
N PRO A 73 16.55 -12.97 19.35
CA PRO A 73 17.55 -11.95 19.16
C PRO A 73 17.58 -11.61 17.67
N THR A 74 17.48 -10.33 17.35
CA THR A 74 17.81 -9.83 16.02
C THR A 74 19.31 -10.03 15.85
N THR A 75 19.70 -11.25 15.48
CA THR A 75 21.03 -11.55 14.97
C THR A 75 21.10 -10.97 13.56
N THR A 76 20.97 -9.65 13.48
CA THR A 76 21.30 -8.92 12.26
C THR A 76 22.82 -8.90 12.23
N ASP A 77 23.37 -9.66 11.29
CA ASP A 77 24.79 -9.61 10.95
C ASP A 77 25.26 -8.14 10.91
N PRO A 78 26.36 -7.77 11.58
CA PRO A 78 26.88 -6.40 11.55
C PRO A 78 27.07 -5.87 10.12
N GLU A 79 27.37 -6.73 9.14
CA GLU A 79 27.47 -6.33 7.74
C GLU A 79 26.11 -5.98 7.14
N ASN A 80 25.06 -6.73 7.48
CA ASN A 80 23.69 -6.44 7.06
C ASN A 80 23.18 -5.15 7.68
N GLN A 81 23.51 -4.90 8.96
CA GLN A 81 23.18 -3.64 9.62
C GLN A 81 23.90 -2.46 8.95
N ALA A 82 25.20 -2.62 8.64
CA ALA A 82 25.98 -1.59 7.94
C ALA A 82 25.50 -1.37 6.49
N ALA A 83 25.01 -2.39 5.81
CA ALA A 83 24.40 -2.27 4.48
C ALA A 83 23.07 -1.50 4.56
N LEU A 84 22.23 -1.80 5.55
CA LEU A 84 20.97 -1.10 5.80
C LEU A 84 21.21 0.38 6.15
N ASP A 85 22.23 0.66 6.96
CA ASP A 85 22.62 2.03 7.31
C ASP A 85 23.14 2.80 6.09
N ARG A 86 23.94 2.15 5.23
CA ARG A 86 24.37 2.74 3.94
C ARG A 86 23.16 3.06 3.08
N GLN A 87 22.24 2.12 2.91
CA GLN A 87 21.02 2.32 2.13
C GLN A 87 20.17 3.47 2.69
N THR A 88 20.05 3.57 4.02
CA THR A 88 19.29 4.64 4.69
C THR A 88 19.96 6.00 4.51
N ARG A 89 21.30 6.07 4.56
CA ARG A 89 22.04 7.32 4.30
C ARG A 89 21.90 7.81 2.86
N TYR A 90 21.85 6.89 1.89
CA TYR A 90 21.64 7.26 0.49
C TYR A 90 20.17 7.54 0.16
N ALA A 91 19.22 6.94 0.89
CA ALA A 91 17.79 7.21 0.74
C ALA A 91 17.36 8.56 1.36
N ALA A 92 18.15 9.12 2.28
CA ALA A 92 17.84 10.35 2.97
C ALA A 92 18.96 11.38 2.79
N ARG A 93 18.91 12.13 1.68
CA ARG A 93 19.05 13.60 1.64
C ARG A 93 19.30 14.05 0.21
N GLU A 94 18.35 14.80 -0.34
CA GLU A 94 18.74 15.78 -1.34
C GLU A 94 19.65 16.83 -0.68
N PRO A 95 20.61 17.41 -1.42
CA PRO A 95 21.53 18.38 -0.84
C PRO A 95 20.75 19.55 -0.22
N GLU A 96 20.91 19.79 1.08
CA GLU A 96 20.13 20.83 1.80
C GLU A 96 20.24 22.21 1.15
N HIS A 97 21.35 22.50 0.47
CA HIS A 97 21.57 23.76 -0.24
C HIS A 97 20.61 23.98 -1.42
N LEU A 98 20.04 22.93 -2.02
CA LEU A 98 19.04 23.05 -3.09
C LEU A 98 17.65 23.41 -2.54
N PHE A 99 17.39 23.10 -1.27
CA PHE A 99 16.09 23.30 -0.62
C PHE A 99 16.04 24.53 0.27
N ARG A 100 17.20 25.03 0.70
CA ARG A 100 17.34 26.25 1.52
C ARG A 100 16.58 27.45 0.93
N PRO A 101 16.72 27.80 -0.36
CA PRO A 101 16.01 28.95 -0.92
C PRO A 101 14.48 28.78 -0.90
N ALA A 102 13.99 27.57 -1.20
CA ALA A 102 12.56 27.27 -1.18
C ALA A 102 11.97 27.31 0.24
N GLN A 103 12.70 26.80 1.23
CA GLN A 103 12.30 26.86 2.64
C GLN A 103 12.31 28.29 3.19
N GLU A 104 13.29 29.11 2.79
CA GLU A 104 13.36 30.52 3.17
C GLU A 104 12.22 31.31 2.52
N ALA A 105 11.94 31.09 1.23
CA ALA A 105 10.79 31.69 0.55
C ALA A 105 9.46 31.29 1.21
N GLN A 106 9.31 30.02 1.62
CA GLN A 106 8.13 29.55 2.33
C GLN A 106 7.98 30.22 3.70
N ARG A 107 9.05 30.38 4.48
CA ARG A 107 9.02 31.10 5.77
C ARG A 107 8.64 32.56 5.61
N LEU A 108 9.14 33.22 4.56
CA LEU A 108 8.75 34.60 4.23
C LEU A 108 7.28 34.69 3.83
N GLN A 109 6.77 33.69 3.11
CA GLN A 109 5.37 33.61 2.74
C GLN A 109 4.48 33.39 3.97
N GLU A 110 4.81 32.44 4.85
CA GLU A 110 4.06 32.15 6.07
C GLU A 110 4.01 33.34 7.05
N THR A 111 5.09 34.13 7.11
CA THR A 111 5.17 35.33 7.98
C THR A 111 4.53 36.57 7.34
N SER A 112 4.10 36.50 6.08
CA SER A 112 3.45 37.63 5.41
C SER A 112 2.07 37.92 6.01
N PRO A 113 1.73 39.19 6.31
CA PRO A 113 0.45 39.56 6.93
C PRO A 113 -0.76 39.23 6.04
N SER A 114 -0.57 39.18 4.72
CA SER A 114 -1.60 38.72 3.78
C SER A 114 -1.96 37.24 3.99
N ASN A 115 -0.96 36.37 4.18
CA ASN A 115 -1.20 34.94 4.43
C ASN A 115 -1.77 34.66 5.81
N ALA A 116 -1.40 35.46 6.82
CA ALA A 116 -2.05 35.41 8.13
C ALA A 116 -3.57 35.69 8.00
N ARG A 117 -3.97 36.69 7.22
CA ARG A 117 -5.39 37.02 7.00
C ARG A 117 -6.15 35.94 6.23
N THR A 118 -5.54 35.34 5.20
CA THR A 118 -6.19 34.27 4.42
C THR A 118 -6.35 32.98 5.24
N THR A 119 -5.36 32.62 6.04
CA THR A 119 -5.42 31.47 6.95
C THR A 119 -6.43 31.69 8.08
N GLU A 120 -6.52 32.90 8.63
CA GLU A 120 -7.53 33.24 9.62
C GLU A 120 -8.95 33.19 9.04
N THR A 121 -9.13 33.70 7.82
CA THR A 121 -10.43 33.66 7.12
C THR A 121 -10.86 32.22 6.83
N SER A 122 -9.95 31.36 6.39
CA SER A 122 -10.25 29.95 6.12
C SER A 122 -10.57 29.18 7.42
N ARG A 123 -9.84 29.47 8.51
CA ARG A 123 -10.10 28.93 9.84
C ARG A 123 -11.47 29.39 10.36
N ALA A 124 -11.79 30.67 10.26
CA ALA A 124 -13.08 31.22 10.67
C ALA A 124 -14.25 30.60 9.87
N LYS A 125 -14.10 30.44 8.56
CA LYS A 125 -15.10 29.77 7.70
C LYS A 125 -15.31 28.31 8.12
N THR A 126 -14.23 27.59 8.44
CA THR A 126 -14.29 26.20 8.88
C THR A 126 -14.99 26.07 10.23
N LEU A 127 -14.68 26.96 11.17
CA LEU A 127 -15.35 27.01 12.48
C LEU A 127 -16.84 27.34 12.33
N ARG A 128 -17.20 28.30 11.48
CA ARG A 128 -18.60 28.64 11.19
C ARG A 128 -19.35 27.46 10.60
N ARG A 129 -18.76 26.76 9.62
CA ARG A 129 -19.34 25.55 9.04
C ARG A 129 -19.54 24.45 10.09
N ARG A 130 -18.55 24.21 10.94
CA ARG A 130 -18.65 23.23 12.03
C ARG A 130 -19.74 23.60 13.05
N ALA A 131 -19.90 24.89 13.35
CA ALA A 131 -20.97 25.36 14.22
C ALA A 131 -22.35 25.17 13.58
N GLN A 132 -22.50 25.43 12.27
CA GLN A 132 -23.72 25.16 11.52
C GLN A 132 -24.04 23.65 11.48
N GLU A 133 -23.06 22.81 11.19
CA GLU A 133 -23.22 21.34 11.19
C GLU A 133 -23.58 20.79 12.58
N ARG A 134 -23.22 21.49 13.67
CA ARG A 134 -23.62 21.13 15.04
C ARG A 134 -24.98 21.69 15.44
N ALA A 135 -25.39 22.81 14.84
CA ALA A 135 -26.67 23.46 15.09
C ALA A 135 -27.81 22.84 14.28
N GLU A 136 -27.52 22.17 13.17
CA GLU A 136 -28.51 21.32 12.50
C GLU A 136 -28.71 20.01 13.28
N PRO A 137 -29.89 19.77 13.87
CA PRO A 137 -30.20 18.49 14.48
C PRO A 137 -30.21 17.43 13.38
N GLY A 138 -29.39 16.39 13.56
CA GLY A 138 -29.07 15.41 12.54
C GLY A 138 -30.31 14.80 11.86
N ILE A 139 -30.53 15.18 10.60
CA ILE A 139 -31.18 14.31 9.63
C ILE A 139 -30.05 13.56 8.91
N HIS A 140 -29.83 12.31 9.34
CA HIS A 140 -28.98 11.28 8.74
C HIS A 140 -28.25 11.65 7.45
N ARG A 141 -27.01 12.12 7.55
CA ARG A 141 -26.09 12.17 6.41
C ARG A 141 -25.26 10.88 6.39
N GLY A 142 -25.80 9.85 5.76
CA GLY A 142 -25.06 8.62 5.47
C GLY A 142 -23.79 8.90 4.65
N PRO A 143 -22.84 7.95 4.63
CA PRO A 143 -21.58 8.11 3.92
C PRO A 143 -21.85 8.39 2.44
N ARG A 144 -21.32 9.52 1.93
CA ARG A 144 -21.26 9.81 0.50
C ARG A 144 -20.31 8.81 -0.16
N THR A 145 -20.83 7.70 -0.64
CA THR A 145 -20.15 6.88 -1.64
C THR A 145 -20.19 7.67 -2.96
N THR A 146 -19.16 8.47 -3.21
CA THR A 146 -18.85 8.90 -4.58
C THR A 146 -18.26 7.70 -5.31
N THR A 147 -19.14 6.87 -5.85
CA THR A 147 -18.81 5.88 -6.87
C THR A 147 -18.40 6.65 -8.13
N PRO A 148 -17.16 6.51 -8.65
CA PRO A 148 -16.90 6.97 -10.01
C PRO A 148 -17.65 6.03 -10.95
N LEU A 149 -18.67 6.55 -11.62
CA LEU A 149 -19.38 5.83 -12.68
C LEU A 149 -18.38 5.62 -13.82
N ARG A 150 -17.97 4.36 -13.96
CA ARG A 150 -17.13 3.81 -15.01
C ARG A 150 -18.01 3.46 -16.21
N GLY A 151 -17.71 4.06 -17.36
CA GLY A 151 -18.20 3.64 -18.68
C GLY A 151 -19.67 4.01 -18.95
N GLU A 152 -20.12 4.32 -20.16
CA GLU A 152 -19.56 4.09 -21.49
C GLU A 152 -20.20 5.05 -22.51
N GLY A 153 -19.52 5.24 -23.65
CA GLY A 153 -20.19 5.22 -24.96
C GLY A 153 -20.63 6.55 -25.57
N ARG A 154 -19.93 6.92 -26.66
CA ARG A 154 -20.47 7.31 -28.00
C ARG A 154 -21.45 8.50 -28.02
N GLU A 155 -21.20 9.54 -28.81
CA GLU A 155 -21.37 9.51 -30.27
C GLU A 155 -20.53 10.61 -30.96
N ASP A 156 -19.80 10.17 -31.99
CA ASP A 156 -19.52 10.91 -33.21
C ASP A 156 -20.85 11.43 -33.78
N ASP A 157 -20.96 12.72 -34.12
CA ASP A 157 -21.35 13.17 -35.47
C ASP A 157 -21.56 14.70 -35.56
N GLY A 158 -20.95 15.32 -36.58
CA GLY A 158 -21.52 16.49 -37.28
C GLY A 158 -21.02 17.91 -36.95
N LYS A 159 -19.87 18.30 -37.52
CA LYS A 159 -19.57 19.46 -38.43
C LYS A 159 -20.46 20.75 -38.46
N PRO A 160 -20.06 21.90 -39.08
CA PRO A 160 -18.84 22.24 -39.86
C PRO A 160 -18.20 23.64 -39.60
N LEU A 161 -17.07 23.87 -40.30
CA LEU A 161 -16.46 25.10 -40.83
C LEU A 161 -16.98 26.50 -40.42
N VAL A 162 -16.04 27.38 -40.04
CA VAL A 162 -15.95 28.80 -40.45
C VAL A 162 -14.43 29.13 -40.52
N ALA A 163 -13.85 29.13 -41.72
CA ALA A 163 -13.44 30.28 -42.56
C ALA A 163 -12.16 30.96 -42.09
#